data_AF-A0A4Q6BH11-F1
#
_entry.id   AF-A0A4Q6BH11-F1
#
_cell.length_a   1.000
_cell.length_b   1.000
_cell.length_c   1.000
_cell.angle_alpha   90.00
_cell.angle_beta   90.00
_cell.angle_gamma   90.00
#
_symmetry.space_group_name_H-M   'P 1'
#
loop_
_entity.id
_entity.type
_entity.pdbx_description
1 polymer ?
#
loop_
_entity_poly.entity_id
_entity_poly.type
_entity_poly.pdbx_seq_one_letter_code
_entity_poly.pdbx_strand_id
1 'polypeptide(L)'
;MTGSADKKVILSGIQPTNKLTLGNYLGAIKNWVRIQNDYDAYFMAVDQHAMTARQDPIELRKNTLFSIACYIAAGIDPERCVLFVQSHVPQHSQLAWTLNCFGYMGELSRMIQYK
;
A
#
# COMPACT_ATOMS: atom_id res chain seq x y z
N MET A 1 14.07 -12.22 -8.69
CA MET A 1 13.90 -10.77 -8.47
C MET A 1 14.85 -10.05 -9.39
N THR A 2 14.44 -9.81 -10.63
CA THR A 2 15.24 -9.11 -11.63
C THR A 2 14.57 -7.75 -11.87
N GLY A 3 14.83 -6.79 -10.99
CA GLY A 3 14.62 -5.39 -11.35
C GLY A 3 15.58 -5.06 -12.48
N SER A 4 15.07 -4.50 -13.57
CA SER A 4 15.91 -4.02 -14.66
C SER A 4 16.68 -2.81 -14.13
N ALA A 5 18.02 -2.83 -14.16
CA ALA A 5 18.87 -1.78 -13.57
C ALA A 5 18.53 -0.34 -14.04
N ASP A 6 17.82 -0.21 -15.16
CA ASP A 6 17.39 1.08 -15.73
C ASP A 6 15.99 1.57 -15.29
N LYS A 7 15.14 0.73 -14.68
CA LYS A 7 13.78 1.16 -14.29
C LYS A 7 13.78 1.81 -12.91
N LYS A 8 13.11 2.95 -12.80
CA LYS A 8 12.88 3.61 -11.50
C LYS A 8 11.94 2.76 -10.66
N VAL A 9 12.16 2.73 -9.35
CA VAL A 9 11.29 2.04 -8.39
C VAL A 9 10.12 2.94 -8.00
N ILE A 10 8.92 2.36 -7.93
CA ILE A 10 7.75 3.03 -7.35
C ILE A 10 7.07 2.13 -6.33
N LEU A 11 6.76 2.69 -5.16
CA LEU A 11 5.98 2.05 -4.11
C LEU A 11 4.68 2.83 -3.93
N SER A 12 3.55 2.15 -3.94
CA SER A 12 2.26 2.77 -3.66
C SER A 12 1.37 1.84 -2.82
N GLY A 13 0.66 2.43 -1.86
CA GLY A 13 -0.21 1.70 -0.95
C GLY A 13 -1.58 2.35 -0.84
N ILE A 14 -2.63 1.54 -0.78
CA ILE A 14 -4.00 2.00 -0.51
C ILE A 14 -4.53 1.25 0.70
N GLN A 15 -5.19 1.98 1.60
CA GLN A 15 -5.80 1.40 2.79
C GLN A 15 -6.97 0.49 2.38
N PRO A 16 -7.06 -0.74 2.91
CA PRO A 16 -8.19 -1.59 2.66
C PRO A 16 -9.43 -1.01 3.32
N THR A 17 -10.43 -0.66 2.51
CA THR A 17 -11.73 -0.17 2.97
C THR A 17 -12.84 -0.91 2.24
N ASN A 18 -14.05 -0.93 2.83
CA ASN A 18 -15.20 -1.58 2.21
C ASN A 18 -15.79 -0.81 1.01
N LYS A 19 -15.24 0.36 0.67
CA LYS A 19 -15.77 1.30 -0.32
C LYS A 19 -14.65 1.83 -1.21
N LEU A 20 -14.00 0.95 -1.98
CA LEU A 20 -13.21 1.41 -3.11
C LEU A 20 -14.13 2.19 -4.07
N THR A 21 -13.97 3.51 -4.08
CA THR A 21 -14.81 4.42 -4.85
C THR A 21 -14.25 4.64 -6.25
N LEU A 22 -15.07 5.22 -7.13
CA LEU A 22 -14.62 5.73 -8.41
C LEU A 22 -13.47 6.75 -8.26
N GLY A 23 -13.45 7.52 -7.18
CA GLY A 23 -12.36 8.44 -6.87
C GLY A 23 -11.04 7.72 -6.63
N ASN A 24 -11.04 6.58 -5.94
CA ASN A 24 -9.82 5.77 -5.77
C ASN A 24 -9.35 5.17 -7.10
N TYR A 25 -10.29 4.75 -7.94
CA TYR A 25 -9.96 4.20 -9.26
C TYR A 25 -9.35 5.25 -10.17
N LEU A 26 -10.02 6.39 -10.35
CA LEU A 26 -9.55 7.46 -11.24
C LEU A 26 -8.31 8.18 -10.68
N GLY A 27 -8.21 8.32 -9.36
CA GLY A 27 -7.13 9.03 -8.71
C GLY A 27 -5.82 8.24 -8.61
N ALA A 28 -5.89 6.91 -8.51
CA ALA A 28 -4.69 6.08 -8.31
C ALA A 28 -4.66 4.84 -9.20
N ILE A 29 -5.66 3.96 -9.11
CA ILE A 29 -5.57 2.60 -9.67
C ILE A 29 -5.42 2.63 -11.20
N LYS A 30 -6.17 3.48 -11.90
CA LYS A 30 -6.06 3.64 -13.36
C LYS A 30 -4.63 4.05 -13.78
N ASN A 31 -3.95 4.84 -12.96
CA ASN A 31 -2.57 5.24 -13.21
C ASN A 31 -1.58 4.11 -12.90
N TRP A 32 -1.83 3.31 -11.86
CA TRP A 32 -1.01 2.13 -11.53
C TRP A 32 -0.93 1.13 -12.70
N VAL A 33 -2.05 0.92 -13.39
CA VAL A 33 -2.12 0.03 -14.57
C VAL A 33 -1.16 0.45 -15.69
N ARG A 34 -0.94 1.76 -15.86
CA ARG A 34 0.05 2.28 -16.82
C ARG A 34 1.47 2.14 -16.28
N ILE A 35 1.68 2.60 -15.05
CA ILE A 35 2.99 2.69 -14.38
C ILE A 35 3.68 1.34 -14.23
N GLN A 36 2.93 0.25 -14.03
CA GLN A 36 3.51 -1.09 -13.88
C GLN A 36 4.38 -1.54 -15.08
N ASN A 37 4.23 -0.93 -16.25
CA ASN A 37 5.05 -1.27 -17.42
C ASN A 37 6.35 -0.46 -17.47
N ASP A 38 6.33 0.77 -16.97
CA ASP A 38 7.43 1.73 -17.09
C ASP A 38 8.38 1.71 -15.87
N TYR A 39 7.91 1.21 -14.72
CA TYR A 39 8.62 1.21 -13.44
C TYR A 39 8.75 -0.20 -12.85
N ASP A 40 9.72 -0.38 -11.96
CA ASP A 40 9.73 -1.49 -11.02
C ASP A 40 8.71 -1.19 -9.92
N ALA A 41 7.48 -1.64 -10.13
CA ALA A 41 6.32 -1.25 -9.35
C ALA A 41 6.02 -2.20 -8.19
N TYR A 42 5.76 -1.62 -7.03
CA TYR A 42 5.36 -2.28 -5.80
C TYR A 42 4.03 -1.68 -5.34
N PHE A 43 2.97 -2.48 -5.36
CA PHE A 43 1.63 -2.10 -4.92
C PHE A 43 1.24 -2.90 -3.69
N MET A 44 0.69 -2.23 -2.68
CA MET A 44 0.29 -2.90 -1.45
C MET A 44 -1.06 -2.47 -0.89
N ALA A 45 -1.77 -3.43 -0.30
CA ALA A 45 -2.86 -3.15 0.63
C ALA A 45 -2.25 -2.89 2.02
N VAL A 46 -2.43 -1.67 2.55
CA VAL A 46 -1.82 -1.24 3.82
C VAL A 46 -2.72 -1.52 5.03
N ASP A 47 -2.86 -2.81 5.36
CA ASP A 47 -3.70 -3.27 6.46
C ASP A 47 -3.17 -2.88 7.86
N GLN A 48 -1.85 -2.79 8.05
CA GLN A 48 -1.28 -2.29 9.31
C GLN A 48 -1.63 -0.82 9.54
N HIS A 49 -1.63 0.01 8.47
CA HIS A 49 -2.11 1.39 8.57
C HIS A 49 -3.61 1.47 8.88
N ALA A 50 -4.41 0.54 8.37
CA ALA A 50 -5.84 0.51 8.67
C ALA A 50 -6.14 0.27 10.17
N MET A 51 -5.28 -0.49 10.86
CA MET A 51 -5.42 -0.81 12.29
C MET A 51 -5.11 0.35 13.23
N THR A 52 -4.63 1.50 12.74
CA THR A 52 -4.45 2.71 13.56
C THR A 52 -5.78 3.29 14.06
N ALA A 53 -6.87 2.98 13.35
CA ALA A 53 -8.24 3.15 13.83
C ALA A 53 -8.83 1.78 14.24
N ARG A 54 -9.86 1.79 15.09
CA ARG A 54 -10.56 0.55 15.46
C ARG A 54 -11.23 -0.06 14.23
N GLN A 55 -10.91 -1.32 13.97
CA GLN A 55 -11.48 -2.12 12.88
C GLN A 55 -12.19 -3.34 13.45
N ASP A 56 -13.25 -3.80 12.78
CA ASP A 56 -13.73 -5.16 12.96
C ASP A 56 -12.74 -6.13 12.28
N PRO A 57 -12.22 -7.16 12.99
CA PRO A 57 -11.23 -8.06 12.41
C PRO A 57 -11.71 -8.85 11.20
N ILE A 58 -13.00 -9.22 11.16
CA ILE A 58 -13.59 -9.99 10.07
C ILE A 58 -13.74 -9.08 8.84
N GLU A 59 -14.22 -7.86 9.04
CA GLU A 59 -14.33 -6.86 7.97
C GLU A 59 -12.97 -6.46 7.43
N LEU A 60 -11.97 -6.21 8.28
CA LEU A 60 -10.61 -5.86 7.83
C LEU A 60 -10.04 -6.95 6.91
N ARG A 61 -10.13 -8.22 7.33
CA ARG A 61 -9.68 -9.36 6.50
C ARG A 61 -10.40 -9.39 5.16
N LYS A 62 -11.73 -9.23 5.17
CA LYS A 62 -12.56 -9.22 3.95
C LYS A 62 -12.17 -8.06 3.04
N ASN A 63 -11.99 -6.86 3.59
CA ASN A 63 -11.66 -5.65 2.85
C ASN A 63 -10.25 -5.73 2.24
N THR A 64 -9.29 -6.33 2.94
CA THR A 64 -7.94 -6.55 2.40
C THR A 64 -7.97 -7.45 1.18
N LEU A 65 -8.66 -8.60 1.25
CA LEU A 65 -8.82 -9.51 0.11
C LEU A 65 -9.58 -8.85 -1.04
N PHE A 66 -10.67 -8.15 -0.72
CA PHE A 66 -11.44 -7.40 -1.71
C PHE A 66 -10.60 -6.35 -2.42
N SER A 67 -9.76 -5.61 -1.69
CA SER A 67 -8.90 -4.58 -2.26
C SER A 67 -7.91 -5.16 -3.27
N ILE A 68 -7.23 -6.24 -2.91
CA ILE A 68 -6.31 -6.95 -3.81
C ILE A 68 -7.05 -7.47 -5.05
N ALA A 69 -8.23 -8.07 -4.87
CA ALA A 69 -9.04 -8.55 -5.99
C ALA A 69 -9.45 -7.40 -6.93
N CYS A 70 -9.84 -6.25 -6.38
CA CYS A 70 -10.17 -5.05 -7.17
C CYS A 70 -8.97 -4.52 -7.94
N TYR A 71 -7.76 -4.55 -7.37
CA TYR A 71 -6.55 -4.12 -8.08
C TYR A 71 -6.27 -4.99 -9.29
N ILE A 72 -6.35 -6.32 -9.13
CA ILE A 72 -6.18 -7.27 -10.23
C ILE A 72 -7.29 -7.05 -11.28
N ALA A 73 -8.55 -6.97 -10.86
CA ALA A 73 -9.68 -6.73 -11.76
C ALA A 73 -9.58 -5.39 -12.52
N ALA A 74 -8.92 -4.39 -11.93
CA ALA A 74 -8.69 -3.10 -12.58
C ALA A 74 -7.57 -3.14 -13.64
N GLY A 75 -6.79 -4.22 -13.73
CA GLY A 75 -5.73 -4.41 -14.72
C GLY A 75 -4.31 -4.40 -14.16
N ILE A 76 -4.14 -4.51 -12.84
CA ILE A 76 -2.81 -4.75 -12.25
C ILE A 76 -2.44 -6.21 -12.45
N ASP A 77 -1.27 -6.43 -13.04
CA ASP A 77 -0.76 -7.74 -13.39
C ASP A 77 0.37 -8.13 -12.42
N PRO A 78 0.15 -9.11 -11.52
CA PRO A 78 1.17 -9.59 -10.58
C PRO A 78 2.41 -10.21 -11.24
N GLU A 79 2.36 -10.52 -12.54
CA GLU A 79 3.54 -10.96 -13.29
C GLU A 79 4.45 -9.79 -13.69
N ARG A 80 3.92 -8.56 -13.72
CA ARG A 80 4.64 -7.34 -14.11
C ARG A 80 5.05 -6.45 -12.94
N CYS A 81 4.39 -6.60 -11.80
CA CYS A 81 4.65 -5.82 -10.60
C CYS A 81 4.54 -6.66 -9.34
N VAL A 82 5.08 -6.17 -8.23
CA VAL A 82 4.94 -6.83 -6.93
C VAL A 82 3.67 -6.33 -6.26
N LEU A 83 2.65 -7.20 -6.19
CA LEU A 83 1.40 -6.93 -5.50
C LEU A 83 1.34 -7.73 -4.19
N PHE A 84 1.18 -7.06 -3.04
CA PHE A 84 1.23 -7.73 -1.74
C PHE A 84 0.38 -7.06 -0.65
N VAL A 85 0.27 -7.73 0.50
CA VAL A 85 -0.38 -7.19 1.72
C VAL A 85 0.71 -6.80 2.71
N GLN A 86 0.61 -5.60 3.29
CA GLN A 86 1.65 -5.04 4.15
C GLN A 86 2.01 -5.96 5.33
N SER A 87 1.01 -6.50 6.04
CA SER A 87 1.26 -7.39 7.18
C SER A 87 1.94 -8.72 6.85
N HIS A 88 1.95 -9.15 5.59
CA HIS A 88 2.60 -10.40 5.17
C HIS A 88 4.13 -10.26 5.05
N VAL A 89 4.64 -9.03 5.10
CA VAL A 89 6.07 -8.71 4.96
C VAL A 89 6.57 -8.14 6.30
N PRO A 90 7.15 -8.97 7.20
CA PRO A 90 7.51 -8.55 8.56
C PRO A 90 8.54 -7.40 8.61
N GLN A 91 9.29 -7.21 7.52
CA GLN A 91 10.27 -6.16 7.36
C GLN A 91 9.66 -4.76 7.50
N HIS A 92 8.37 -4.55 7.19
CA HIS A 92 7.72 -3.25 7.40
C HIS A 92 7.73 -2.85 8.87
N SER A 93 7.32 -3.75 9.77
CA SER A 93 7.26 -3.46 11.21
C SER A 93 8.64 -3.39 11.84
N GLN A 94 9.57 -4.23 11.38
CA GLN A 94 10.97 -4.20 11.83
C GLN A 94 11.65 -2.87 11.48
N LEU A 95 11.50 -2.43 10.22
CA LEU A 95 12.08 -1.17 9.76
C LEU A 95 11.41 0.03 10.45
N ALA A 96 10.07 0.00 10.63
CA ALA A 96 9.36 1.05 11.35
C ALA A 96 9.90 1.23 12.78
N TRP A 97 10.17 0.13 13.50
CA TRP A 97 10.78 0.19 14.83
C TRP A 97 12.16 0.86 14.79
N THR A 98 13.03 0.47 13.86
CA THR A 98 14.35 1.10 13.71
C THR A 98 14.23 2.59 13.37
N LEU A 99 13.34 2.96 12.44
CA LEU A 99 13.15 4.35 12.03
C LEU A 99 12.60 5.24 13.15
N ASN A 100 11.80 4.69 14.06
CA ASN A 100 11.34 5.43 15.25
C ASN A 100 12.51 5.89 16.13
N CYS A 101 13.64 5.17 16.14
CA CYS A 101 14.83 5.58 16.88
C CYS A 101 15.59 6.77 16.23
N PHE A 102 15.26 7.10 14.98
CA PHE A 102 15.85 8.24 14.24
C PHE A 102 14.87 9.40 14.05
N GLY A 103 13.59 9.23 14.39
CA GLY A 103 12.56 10.27 14.31
C GLY A 103 12.38 11.00 15.65
N TYR A 104 12.18 12.32 15.60
CA TYR A 104 11.95 13.11 16.80
C TYR A 104 10.45 13.22 17.12
N MET A 105 10.10 13.14 18.41
CA MET A 105 8.70 13.29 18.86
C MET A 105 8.05 14.61 18.40
N GLY A 106 8.83 15.67 18.27
CA GLY A 106 8.35 16.95 17.75
C GLY A 106 7.93 16.89 16.28
N GLU A 107 8.59 16.05 15.46
CA GLU A 107 8.21 15.89 14.05
C GLU A 107 6.88 15.17 13.93
N LEU A 108 6.68 14.12 14.73
CA LEU A 108 5.42 13.35 14.77
C LEU A 108 4.24 14.22 15.22
N SER A 109 4.42 15.02 16.28
CA SER A 109 3.33 15.85 16.83
C SER A 109 2.93 17.05 15.96
N ARG A 110 3.77 17.44 15.00
CA ARG A 110 3.50 18.55 14.07
C ARG A 110 2.77 18.13 12.79
N MET A 111 2.60 16.83 12.54
CA MET A 111 1.91 16.34 11.34
C MET A 111 0.45 16.80 11.33
N ILE A 112 0.01 17.41 10.22
CA ILE A 112 -1.36 17.97 10.10
C ILE A 112 -2.40 16.86 10.26
N GLN A 113 -2.13 15.68 9.71
CA GLN A 113 -3.02 14.50 9.78
C GLN A 113 -3.08 13.87 11.18
N TYR A 114 -2.15 14.21 12.07
CA TYR A 114 -2.16 13.77 13.47
C TYR A 114 -2.99 14.70 14.38
N LYS A 115 -3.12 15.98 14.00
CA LYS A 115 -3.95 16.96 14.71
C LYS A 115 -5.43 16.76 14.39
#